data_AF-A0A1G7LPW0-F1
#
_entry.id   AF-A0A1G7LPW0-F1
#
_cell.length_a   1.000
_cell.length_b   1.000
_cell.length_c   1.000
_cell.angle_alpha   90.00
_cell.angle_beta   90.00
_cell.angle_gamma   90.00
#
_symmetry.space_group_name_H-M   'P 1'
#
loop_
_entity.id
_entity.type
_entity.pdbx_description
1 polymer ?
#
loop_
_entity_poly.entity_id
_entity_poly.type
_entity_poly.pdbx_seq_one_letter_code
_entity_poly.pdbx_strand_id
1 'polypeptide(L)'
;MTAAAPDLTCATAQELGDLLGVTPRRVRQLAEEGRLVKRGRGTFDTTQAVLGSIGAAVLGQDRKRGVPANVVAAVGWLSGFGGRVPAPVTAEDLAAWREGCARWGLTADEAAGLLAAAAALLGANAPQFKVSPQ
;
A
#
# COMPACT_ATOMS: atom_id res chain seq x y z
N MET A 1 28.56 -11.94 16.36
CA MET A 1 27.12 -11.92 16.03
C MET A 1 26.82 -10.52 15.51
N THR A 2 26.68 -10.36 14.20
CA THR A 2 26.33 -9.06 13.61
C THR A 2 24.85 -8.80 13.92
N ALA A 3 24.54 -7.68 14.56
CA ALA A 3 23.15 -7.29 14.76
C ALA A 3 22.47 -7.21 13.38
N ALA A 4 21.34 -7.90 13.20
CA ALA A 4 20.56 -7.78 11.99
C ALA A 4 20.14 -6.32 11.82
N ALA A 5 20.24 -5.79 10.60
CA ALA A 5 19.76 -4.45 10.29
C ALA A 5 18.27 -4.34 10.68
N PRO A 6 17.83 -3.19 11.22
CA PRO A 6 16.43 -3.01 11.59
C PRO A 6 15.53 -3.18 10.36
N ASP A 7 14.49 -4.00 10.48
CA ASP A 7 13.48 -4.17 9.42
C ASP A 7 12.62 -2.90 9.34
N LEU A 8 13.02 -1.98 8.46
CA LEU A 8 12.34 -0.71 8.22
C LEU A 8 10.92 -0.89 7.64
N THR A 9 10.56 -2.09 7.20
CA THR A 9 9.22 -2.38 6.67
C THR A 9 8.20 -2.70 7.76
N CYS A 10 8.64 -2.79 9.02
CA CYS A 10 7.75 -3.01 10.16
C CYS A 10 7.92 -1.94 11.24
N ALA A 11 6.82 -1.59 11.91
CA ALA A 11 6.80 -0.62 12.99
C ALA A 11 5.84 -1.06 14.09
N THR A 12 6.10 -0.66 15.33
CA THR A 12 5.17 -0.81 16.44
C THR A 12 3.95 0.08 16.26
N ALA A 13 2.89 -0.15 17.04
CA ALA A 13 1.70 0.74 17.03
C ALA A 13 2.04 2.19 17.38
N GLN A 14 3.08 2.43 18.19
CA GLN A 14 3.52 3.77 18.57
C GLN A 14 4.17 4.46 17.39
N GLU A 15 5.23 3.87 16.84
CA GLU A 15 5.97 4.41 15.70
C GLU A 15 5.07 4.63 14.48
N LEU A 16 4.17 3.68 14.19
CA LEU A 16 3.23 3.81 13.08
C LEU A 16 2.16 4.89 13.36
N GLY A 17 1.74 5.05 14.61
CA GLY A 17 0.82 6.11 15.01
C GLY A 17 1.45 7.49 14.80
N ASP A 18 2.69 7.66 15.24
CA ASP A 18 3.47 8.89 15.06
C ASP A 18 3.66 9.20 13.58
N LEU A 19 3.97 8.19 12.75
CA LEU A 19 4.12 8.34 11.30
C LEU A 19 2.82 8.77 10.60
N LEU A 20 1.68 8.22 11.01
CA LEU A 20 0.38 8.46 10.36
C LEU A 20 -0.42 9.61 11.00
N GLY A 21 0.07 10.21 12.08
CA GLY A 21 -0.66 11.24 12.83
C GLY A 21 -1.92 10.70 13.53
N VAL A 22 -1.90 9.45 13.99
CA VAL A 22 -3.02 8.82 14.70
C VAL A 22 -2.54 8.17 16.01
N THR A 23 -3.47 7.95 16.94
CA THR A 23 -3.10 7.31 18.21
C THR A 23 -2.71 5.84 18.01
N PRO A 24 -1.84 5.27 18.87
CA PRO A 24 -1.49 3.84 18.83
C PRO A 24 -2.72 2.94 18.99
N ARG A 25 -3.73 3.40 19.75
CA ARG A 25 -5.03 2.73 19.88
C ARG A 25 -5.73 2.63 18.51
N ARG A 26 -5.73 3.72 17.74
CA ARG A 26 -6.34 3.72 16.40
C ARG A 26 -5.61 2.79 15.44
N VAL A 27 -4.28 2.69 15.51
CA VAL A 27 -3.51 1.72 14.72
C VAL A 27 -3.97 0.28 15.00
N ARG A 28 -4.09 -0.10 16.28
CA ARG A 28 -4.57 -1.45 16.65
C ARG A 28 -5.98 -1.71 16.15
N GLN A 29 -6.87 -0.72 16.29
CA GLN A 29 -8.25 -0.82 15.79
C GLN A 29 -8.29 -0.99 14.27
N LEU A 30 -7.50 -0.24 13.51
CA LEU A 30 -7.40 -0.41 12.06
C LEU A 30 -6.93 -1.82 11.69
N ALA A 31 -6.02 -2.41 12.46
CA ALA A 31 -5.58 -3.79 12.24
C ALA A 31 -6.65 -4.82 12.62
N GLU A 32 -7.46 -4.58 13.66
CA GLU A 32 -8.63 -5.40 14.02
C GLU A 32 -9.73 -5.32 12.94
N GLU A 33 -9.91 -4.15 12.33
CA GLU A 33 -10.80 -3.90 11.19
C GLU A 33 -10.27 -4.52 9.87
N GLY A 34 -9.11 -5.20 9.88
CA GLY A 34 -8.49 -5.77 8.68
C GLY A 34 -7.92 -4.72 7.71
N ARG A 35 -7.71 -3.48 8.17
CA ARG A 35 -7.23 -2.36 7.36
C ARG A 35 -5.73 -2.18 7.38
N LEU A 36 -5.04 -2.80 8.32
CA LEU A 36 -3.58 -2.84 8.42
C LEU A 36 -3.09 -4.28 8.50
N VAL A 37 -1.97 -4.54 7.84
CA VAL A 37 -1.31 -5.85 7.87
C VAL A 37 -0.45 -5.96 9.12
N LYS A 38 -0.65 -7.03 9.90
CA LYS A 38 0.21 -7.39 11.05
C LYS A 38 1.39 -8.22 10.55
N ARG A 39 2.60 -7.90 11.01
CA ARG A 39 3.84 -8.62 10.66
C ARG A 39 4.36 -9.51 11.78
N GLY A 40 3.83 -9.34 12.99
CA GLY A 40 4.22 -10.09 14.18
C GLY A 40 3.51 -9.56 15.42
N ARG A 41 4.03 -9.91 16.59
CA ARG A 41 3.45 -9.47 17.87
C ARG A 41 3.64 -7.96 18.04
N GLY A 42 2.56 -7.21 17.82
CA GLY A 42 2.52 -5.76 18.06
C GLY A 42 3.19 -4.92 16.98
N THR A 43 3.57 -5.53 15.85
CA THR A 43 4.18 -4.86 14.71
C THR A 43 3.30 -4.95 13.46
N PHE A 44 3.38 -3.90 12.65
CA PHE A 44 2.54 -3.67 11.47
C PHE A 44 3.41 -3.37 10.27
N ASP A 45 2.92 -3.70 9.07
CA ASP A 45 3.61 -3.38 7.82
C ASP A 45 3.49 -1.88 7.52
N THR A 46 4.62 -1.18 7.59
CA THR A 46 4.67 0.28 7.40
C THR A 46 4.33 0.66 5.96
N THR A 47 4.74 -0.17 4.98
CA THR A 47 4.53 0.13 3.56
C THR A 47 3.04 0.11 3.23
N GLN A 48 2.34 -0.95 3.65
CA GLN A 48 0.88 -1.07 3.43
C GLN A 48 0.13 0.08 4.09
N ALA A 49 0.54 0.46 5.31
CA ALA A 49 -0.12 1.49 6.08
C ALA A 49 0.02 2.88 5.44
N VAL A 50 1.23 3.24 5.01
CA VAL A 50 1.50 4.52 4.35
C VAL A 50 0.77 4.61 3.01
N LEU A 51 0.87 3.57 2.19
CA LEU A 51 0.17 3.52 0.90
C LEU A 51 -1.35 3.57 1.08
N GLY A 52 -1.89 2.85 2.09
CA GLY A 52 -3.31 2.91 2.43
C GLY A 52 -3.77 4.30 2.86
N SER A 53 -2.93 5.03 3.61
CA SER A 53 -3.21 6.41 4.01
C SER A 53 -3.27 7.35 2.80
N ILE A 54 -2.27 7.26 1.90
CA ILE A 54 -2.23 8.03 0.66
C ILE A 54 -3.45 7.73 -0.20
N GLY A 55 -3.75 6.44 -0.42
CA GLY A 55 -4.90 6.02 -1.22
C GLY A 55 -6.23 6.48 -0.63
N ALA A 56 -6.37 6.48 0.70
CA ALA A 56 -7.57 6.99 1.37
C ALA A 56 -7.74 8.50 1.17
N ALA A 57 -6.64 9.26 1.12
CA ALA A 57 -6.67 10.68 0.81
C ALA A 57 -7.05 10.93 -0.66
N VAL A 58 -6.49 10.15 -1.59
CA VAL A 58 -6.77 10.23 -3.04
C VAL A 58 -8.23 9.93 -3.36
N LEU A 59 -8.82 8.89 -2.74
CA LEU A 59 -10.22 8.52 -2.97
C LEU A 59 -11.22 9.46 -2.27
N GLY A 60 -10.80 10.12 -1.18
CA GLY A 60 -11.72 10.84 -0.30
C GLY A 60 -12.62 9.91 0.53
N GLN A 61 -13.50 10.49 1.34
CA GLN A 61 -14.30 9.74 2.33
C GLN A 61 -15.37 8.83 1.69
N ASP A 62 -16.02 9.28 0.62
CA ASP A 62 -17.16 8.56 0.04
C ASP A 62 -16.71 7.40 -0.84
N ARG A 63 -15.71 7.63 -1.71
CA ARG A 63 -15.25 6.61 -2.67
C ARG A 63 -14.45 5.49 -2.03
N LYS A 64 -13.82 5.72 -0.87
CA LYS A 64 -13.12 4.67 -0.13
C LYS A 64 -14.08 3.73 0.59
N ARG A 65 -15.35 4.11 0.78
CA ARG A 65 -16.32 3.31 1.55
C ARG A 65 -16.59 2.00 0.82
N GLY A 66 -16.38 0.88 1.50
CA GLY A 66 -16.56 -0.46 0.92
C GLY A 66 -15.40 -0.94 0.04
N VAL A 67 -14.32 -0.17 -0.10
CA VAL A 67 -13.14 -0.60 -0.85
C VAL A 67 -12.21 -1.40 0.08
N PRO A 68 -11.75 -2.61 -0.32
CA PRO A 68 -10.81 -3.39 0.45
C PRO A 68 -9.52 -2.62 0.73
N ALA A 69 -8.94 -2.76 1.93
CA ALA A 69 -7.78 -1.98 2.36
C ALA A 69 -6.57 -2.13 1.42
N ASN A 70 -6.32 -3.33 0.91
CA ASN A 70 -5.23 -3.58 -0.04
C ASN A 70 -5.46 -2.91 -1.40
N VAL A 71 -6.72 -2.76 -1.83
CA VAL A 71 -7.07 -1.97 -3.03
C VAL A 71 -6.81 -0.49 -2.76
N VAL A 72 -7.16 0.02 -1.58
CA VAL A 72 -6.83 1.40 -1.19
C VAL A 72 -5.31 1.62 -1.19
N ALA A 73 -4.52 0.68 -0.66
CA ALA A 73 -3.07 0.76 -0.72
C ALA A 73 -2.54 0.77 -2.17
N ALA A 74 -3.11 -0.06 -3.06
CA ALA A 74 -2.77 -0.05 -4.48
C ALA A 74 -3.12 1.29 -5.17
N VAL A 75 -4.22 1.95 -4.78
CA VAL A 75 -4.55 3.31 -5.24
C VAL A 75 -3.47 4.30 -4.78
N GLY A 76 -3.05 4.23 -3.52
CA GLY A 76 -1.98 5.07 -3.00
C GLY A 76 -0.67 4.88 -3.75
N TRP A 77 -0.31 3.63 -4.07
CA TRP A 77 0.87 3.32 -4.87
C TRP A 77 0.79 3.88 -6.29
N LEU A 78 -0.31 3.62 -7.01
CA LEU A 78 -0.51 4.12 -8.37
C LEU A 78 -0.56 5.65 -8.43
N SER A 79 -1.05 6.31 -7.38
CA SER A 79 -1.10 7.78 -7.33
C SER A 79 0.29 8.43 -7.36
N GLY A 80 1.34 7.72 -6.94
CA GLY A 80 2.72 8.18 -7.04
C GLY A 80 3.20 8.39 -8.49
N PHE A 81 2.53 7.76 -9.46
CA PHE A 81 2.84 7.86 -10.89
C PHE A 81 1.97 8.89 -11.62
N GLY A 82 0.90 9.39 -10.98
CA GLY A 82 -0.12 10.26 -11.59
C GLY A 82 0.12 11.78 -11.49
N GLY A 83 1.38 12.21 -11.33
CA GLY A 83 1.75 13.61 -11.11
C GLY A 83 1.74 14.52 -12.36
N ARG A 84 2.30 15.74 -12.22
CA ARG A 84 2.37 16.77 -13.31
C ARG A 84 3.11 16.28 -14.56
N VAL A 85 4.03 15.33 -14.40
CA VAL A 85 4.63 14.56 -15.49
C VAL A 85 4.35 13.10 -15.17
N PRO A 86 3.29 12.50 -15.75
CA PRO A 86 2.98 11.11 -15.52
C PRO A 86 4.15 10.24 -15.97
N ALA A 87 4.68 9.43 -15.07
CA ALA A 87 5.66 8.40 -15.40
C ALA A 87 4.92 7.09 -15.65
N PRO A 88 5.21 6.37 -16.74
CA PRO A 88 4.63 5.05 -16.93
C PRO A 88 5.17 4.09 -15.87
N VAL A 89 4.31 3.20 -15.37
CA VAL A 89 4.70 2.10 -14.49
C VAL A 89 5.54 1.10 -15.29
N THR A 90 6.76 0.83 -14.85
CA THR A 90 7.72 -0.07 -15.50
C THR A 90 7.64 -1.51 -14.97
N ALA A 91 8.35 -2.43 -15.62
CA ALA A 91 8.47 -3.81 -15.13
C ALA A 91 9.17 -3.89 -13.76
N GLU A 92 10.12 -3.00 -13.48
CA GLU A 92 10.82 -2.92 -12.19
C GLU A 92 9.86 -2.45 -11.09
N ASP A 93 9.05 -1.43 -11.38
CA ASP A 93 8.01 -0.95 -10.44
C ASP A 93 7.01 -2.07 -10.10
N LEU A 94 6.59 -2.85 -11.09
CA LEU A 94 5.71 -4.00 -10.88
C LEU A 94 6.37 -5.10 -10.06
N ALA A 95 7.68 -5.33 -10.22
CA ALA A 95 8.43 -6.27 -9.40
C ALA A 95 8.48 -5.80 -7.94
N ALA A 96 8.77 -4.51 -7.70
CA ALA A 96 8.77 -3.91 -6.37
C ALA A 96 7.38 -3.96 -5.70
N TRP A 97 6.31 -3.71 -6.47
CA TRP A 97 4.94 -3.86 -6.00
C TRP A 97 4.65 -5.31 -5.58
N ARG A 98 5.00 -6.29 -6.41
CA ARG A 98 4.79 -7.72 -6.10
C ARG A 98 5.56 -8.15 -4.86
N GLU A 99 6.80 -7.68 -4.69
CA GLU A 99 7.59 -7.95 -3.49
C GLU A 99 6.91 -7.39 -2.23
N GLY A 100 6.38 -6.16 -2.31
CA GLY A 100 5.57 -5.57 -1.25
C GLY A 100 4.33 -6.41 -0.92
N CYS A 101 3.55 -6.80 -1.93
CA CYS A 101 2.39 -7.65 -1.76
C CYS A 101 2.71 -9.02 -1.16
N ALA A 102 3.84 -9.64 -1.53
CA ALA A 102 4.29 -10.90 -0.93
C ALA A 102 4.53 -10.76 0.58
N ARG A 103 5.06 -9.61 1.03
CA ARG A 103 5.18 -9.32 2.48
C ARG A 103 3.82 -9.20 3.18
N TRP A 104 2.77 -8.89 2.43
CA TRP A 104 1.40 -8.81 2.92
C TRP A 104 0.65 -10.16 2.85
N GLY A 105 1.34 -11.23 2.42
CA GLY A 105 0.77 -12.56 2.28
C GLY A 105 -0.06 -12.75 1.01
N LEU A 106 0.15 -11.91 -0.01
CA LEU A 106 -0.58 -11.97 -1.28
C LEU A 106 0.25 -12.68 -2.36
N THR A 107 -0.46 -13.40 -3.23
CA THR A 107 0.08 -14.01 -4.45
C THR A 107 0.33 -12.97 -5.55
N ALA A 108 1.09 -13.35 -6.57
CA ALA A 108 1.34 -12.49 -7.73
C ALA A 108 0.05 -12.11 -8.48
N ASP A 109 -0.89 -13.05 -8.60
CA ASP A 109 -2.17 -12.82 -9.27
C ASP A 109 -3.07 -11.88 -8.47
N GLU A 110 -3.11 -12.03 -7.15
CA GLU A 110 -3.80 -11.08 -6.26
C GLU A 110 -3.17 -9.69 -6.37
N ALA A 111 -1.84 -9.60 -6.36
CA ALA A 111 -1.13 -8.32 -6.53
C ALA A 111 -1.48 -7.62 -7.85
N ALA A 112 -1.60 -8.38 -8.95
CA ALA A 112 -2.05 -7.86 -10.24
C ALA A 112 -3.52 -7.41 -10.21
N GLY A 113 -4.39 -8.22 -9.59
CA GLY A 113 -5.81 -7.90 -9.41
C GLY A 113 -6.03 -6.60 -8.62
N LEU A 114 -5.22 -6.35 -7.60
CA LEU A 114 -5.25 -5.09 -6.84
C LEU A 114 -4.93 -3.88 -7.71
N LEU A 115 -3.93 -3.96 -8.59
CA LEU A 115 -3.58 -2.87 -9.51
C LEU A 115 -4.70 -2.61 -10.53
N ALA A 116 -5.33 -3.67 -11.06
CA ALA A 116 -6.46 -3.52 -11.97
C ALA A 116 -7.65 -2.82 -11.28
N ALA A 117 -8.00 -3.25 -10.05
CA ALA A 117 -9.05 -2.61 -9.27
C ALA A 117 -8.72 -1.14 -8.93
N ALA A 118 -7.48 -0.86 -8.56
CA ALA A 118 -7.03 0.49 -8.25
C ALA A 118 -7.02 1.41 -9.48
N ALA A 119 -6.58 0.91 -10.64
CA ALA A 119 -6.65 1.65 -11.91
C ALA A 119 -8.10 1.98 -12.29
N ALA A 120 -9.02 1.02 -12.11
CA ALA A 120 -10.45 1.26 -12.33
C ALA A 120 -11.02 2.35 -11.40
N LEU A 121 -10.57 2.39 -10.14
CA LEU A 121 -10.94 3.47 -9.20
C LEU A 121 -10.32 4.82 -9.59
N LEU A 122 -9.12 4.85 -10.14
CA LEU A 122 -8.48 6.09 -10.58
C LEU A 122 -9.06 6.63 -11.90
N GLY A 123 -9.61 5.75 -12.75
CA GLY A 123 -10.21 6.13 -14.02
C GLY A 123 -9.20 6.81 -14.95
N ALA A 124 -9.55 7.99 -15.47
CA ALA A 124 -8.67 8.76 -16.35
C ALA A 124 -7.34 9.21 -15.70
N ASN A 125 -7.26 9.17 -14.36
CA ASN A 125 -6.04 9.50 -13.62
C ASN A 125 -5.13 8.28 -13.38
N ALA A 126 -5.50 7.10 -13.87
CA ALA A 126 -4.65 5.92 -13.76
C ALA A 126 -3.38 6.10 -14.62
N PRO A 127 -2.19 5.73 -14.12
CA PRO A 127 -0.97 5.82 -14.90
C PRO A 127 -0.98 4.80 -16.06
N GLN A 128 -0.19 5.08 -17.09
CA GLN A 128 0.07 4.11 -18.16
C GLN A 128 1.05 3.03 -17.67
N PHE A 129 0.96 1.84 -18.22
CA PHE A 129 1.90 0.74 -17.97
C PHE A 129 2.80 0.56 -19.19
N LYS A 130 4.11 0.61 -18.99
CA LYS A 130 5.12 0.33 -20.03
C LYS A 130 5.86 -0.95 -19.70
N VAL A 131 5.18 -2.05 -19.94
CA VAL A 131 5.72 -3.41 -19.84
C VAL A 131 6.04 -3.91 -21.24
N SER A 132 7.21 -3.56 -21.76
CA SER A 132 7.69 -4.18 -23.00
C SER A 132 7.93 -5.67 -22.75
N PRO A 133 7.54 -6.57 -23.66
CA PRO A 133 8.04 -7.94 -23.63
C PRO A 133 9.55 -7.85 -23.87
N GLN A 134 10.34 -8.41 -22.94
CA GLN A 134 11.71 -8.80 -23.26
C GLN A 134 11.66 -10.06 -24.12
#